data_AF-A0A1T4QN75-F1
#
_entry.id   AF-A0A1T4QN75-F1
#
_cell.length_a   1.000
_cell.length_b   1.000
_cell.length_c   1.000
_cell.angle_alpha   90.00
_cell.angle_beta   90.00
_cell.angle_gamma   90.00
#
_symmetry.space_group_name_H-M   'P 1'
#
loop_
_entity.id
_entity.type
_entity.pdbx_description
1 polymer ?
#
loop_
_entity_poly.entity_id
_entity_poly.type
_entity_poly.pdbx_seq_one_letter_code
_entity_poly.pdbx_strand_id
1 'polypeptide(L)' 'MYELNFYNKDTEELVMEIELKGLSGDDVLRIFGFALEGNCADVSPAQLSEIEACVGYTFQKVESDISICEVID' A
#
# COMPACT_ATOMS: atom_id res chain seq x y z
N MET A 1 -11.27 -4.10 -1.41
CA MET A 1 -10.46 -3.87 -0.19
C MET A 1 -9.03 -3.59 -0.62
N TYR A 2 -8.19 -2.94 0.19
CA TYR A 2 -6.79 -2.73 -0.17
C TYR A 2 -5.86 -3.36 0.86
N GLU A 3 -4.76 -3.91 0.39
CA GLU A 3 -3.71 -4.51 1.22
C GLU A 3 -2.36 -3.87 0.90
N LEU A 4 -1.58 -3.58 1.95
CA LEU A 4 -0.21 -3.08 1.84
C LEU A 4 0.77 -4.20 2.17
N ASN A 5 1.63 -4.52 1.22
CA ASN A 5 2.58 -5.61 1.30
C ASN A 5 4.00 -5.05 1.41
N PHE A 6 4.77 -5.56 2.37
CA PHE A 6 6.16 -5.19 2.60
C PHE A 6 7.04 -6.38 2.30
N TYR A 7 7.98 -6.19 1.39
CA TYR A 7 8.94 -7.21 0.97
C TYR A 7 10.33 -6.85 1.47
N ASN A 8 11.11 -7.87 1.80
CA ASN A 8 12.53 -7.71 2.06
C ASN A 8 13.24 -7.37 0.74
N LYS A 9 14.01 -6.28 0.69
CA LYS A 9 14.70 -5.84 -0.54
C LYS A 9 15.77 -6.81 -1.04
N ASP A 10 16.37 -7.59 -0.15
CA ASP A 10 17.45 -8.51 -0.50
C ASP A 10 16.92 -9.89 -0.91
N THR A 11 15.83 -10.35 -0.29
CA THR A 11 15.29 -11.71 -0.51
C THR A 11 14.01 -11.76 -1.32
N GLU A 12 13.36 -10.61 -1.57
CA GLU A 12 12.04 -10.48 -2.20
C GLU A 12 10.92 -11.24 -1.45
N GLU A 13 11.18 -11.69 -0.22
CA GLU A 13 10.19 -12.40 0.59
C GLU A 13 9.20 -11.42 1.23
N LEU A 14 7.92 -11.79 1.25
CA LEU A 14 6.87 -11.05 1.96
C LEU A 14 7.14 -11.10 3.47
N VAL A 15 7.33 -9.94 4.08
CA VAL A 15 7.62 -9.78 5.52
C VAL A 15 6.37 -9.40 6.30
N MET A 16 5.50 -8.60 5.69
CA MET A 16 4.31 -8.08 6.34
C MET A 16 3.23 -7.77 5.31
N GLU A 17 1.99 -8.06 5.69
CA GLU A 17 0.78 -7.73 4.94
C GLU A 17 -0.17 -7.00 5.89
N ILE A 18 -0.76 -5.90 5.42
CA ILE A 18 -1.65 -5.06 6.22
C ILE A 18 -2.90 -4.73 5.42
N GLU A 19 -4.05 -5.15 5.94
CA GLU A 19 -5.36 -4.76 5.43
C GLU A 19 -5.66 -3.28 5.74
N LEU A 20 -5.92 -2.49 4.71
CA LEU A 20 -6.18 -1.06 4.78
C LEU A 20 -7.68 -0.76 4.82
N LYS A 21 -8.34 -1.06 5.95
CA LYS A 21 -9.78 -0.86 6.16
C LYS A 21 -10.28 0.59 5.99
N GLY A 22 -9.38 1.55 6.16
CA GLY A 22 -9.69 2.99 6.08
C GLY A 22 -9.38 3.62 4.72
N LEU A 23 -8.87 2.86 3.74
CA LEU A 23 -8.48 3.40 2.44
C LEU A 23 -9.59 3.17 1.42
N SER A 24 -10.17 4.24 0.87
CA SER A 24 -11.20 4.15 -0.16
C SER A 24 -10.61 4.15 -1.58
N GLY A 25 -11.42 3.76 -2.57
CA GLY A 25 -11.02 3.83 -3.98
C GLY A 25 -10.74 5.26 -4.46
N ASP A 26 -11.45 6.26 -3.92
CA ASP A 26 -11.20 7.68 -4.20
C ASP A 26 -9.85 8.14 -3.63
N ASP A 27 -9.46 7.65 -2.46
CA ASP A 27 -8.13 7.91 -1.89
C ASP A 27 -7.04 7.30 -2.77
N VAL A 28 -7.22 6.06 -3.22
CA VAL A 28 -6.28 5.39 -4.13
C VAL A 28 -6.15 6.17 -5.44
N LEU A 29 -7.26 6.58 -6.05
CA LEU A 29 -7.24 7.39 -7.26
C LEU A 29 -6.50 8.72 -7.04
N ARG A 30 -6.68 9.36 -5.87
CA ARG A 30 -5.99 10.60 -5.52
C ARG A 30 -4.48 10.42 -5.33
N ILE A 31 -4.07 9.32 -4.69
CA ILE A 31 -2.66 9.04 -4.33
C ILE A 31 -1.86 8.53 -5.54
N PHE A 32 -2.47 7.68 -6.36
CA PHE A 32 -1.80 7.03 -7.49
C PHE A 32 -2.09 7.72 -8.83
N GLY A 33 -3.19 8.48 -8.93
CA GLY A 33 -3.67 9.07 -10.18
C GLY A 33 -4.43 8.08 -11.07
N PHE A 34 -4.61 6.83 -10.62
CA PHE A 34 -5.36 5.78 -11.31
C PHE A 34 -6.00 4.82 -10.30
N ALA A 35 -7.02 4.07 -10.74
CA ALA A 35 -7.61 2.98 -9.97
C ALA A 35 -6.79 1.69 -10.20
N LEU A 36 -6.65 0.85 -9.16
CA LEU A 36 -5.90 -0.40 -9.28
C LEU A 36 -6.67 -1.49 -10.04
N GLU A 37 -8.01 -1.46 -9.99
CA GLU A 37 -8.91 -2.37 -10.72
C GLU A 37 -8.56 -3.86 -10.51
N GLY A 38 -8.30 -4.24 -9.25
CA GLY A 38 -7.89 -5.60 -8.88
C GLY A 38 -6.42 -5.93 -9.11
N ASN A 39 -5.57 -4.93 -9.44
CA ASN A 39 -4.13 -5.10 -9.57
C ASN A 39 -3.36 -4.61 -8.34
N CYS A 40 -2.04 -4.72 -8.41
CA CYS A 40 -1.10 -4.14 -7.47
C CYS A 40 -0.30 -3.00 -8.11
N ALA A 41 0.18 -2.08 -7.27
CA ALA A 41 1.09 -1.02 -7.66
C ALA A 41 2.21 -0.84 -6.64
N ASP A 42 3.40 -0.46 -7.11
CA ASP A 42 4.51 -0.08 -6.25
C ASP A 42 4.19 1.22 -5.50
N VAL A 43 4.58 1.26 -4.23
CA VAL A 43 4.32 2.39 -3.34
C VAL A 43 5.62 3.16 -3.10
N SER A 44 5.68 4.38 -3.62
CA SER A 44 6.77 5.30 -3.30
C SER A 44 6.68 5.79 -1.84
N PRO A 45 7.79 6.29 -1.25
CA PRO A 45 7.76 6.85 0.10
C PRO A 45 6.77 8.01 0.29
N ALA A 46 6.51 8.80 -0.77
CA ALA A 46 5.53 9.88 -0.71
C ALA A 46 4.10 9.34 -0.67
N GLN A 47 3.78 8.37 -1.53
CA GLN A 47 2.48 7.70 -1.54
C GLN A 47 2.22 6.97 -0.23
N LEU A 48 3.24 6.31 0.34
CA LEU A 48 3.13 5.68 1.67
C LEU A 48 2.70 6.69 2.72
N SER A 49 3.32 7.88 2.78
CA SER A 49 2.94 8.91 3.74
C SER A 49 1.52 9.45 3.53
N GLU A 50 1.01 9.46 2.29
CA GLU A 50 -0.38 9.80 2.05
C GLU A 50 -1.34 8.69 2.50
N ILE A 51 -0.98 7.41 2.28
CA ILE A 51 -1.75 6.26 2.78
C ILE A 51 -1.81 6.30 4.31
N GLU A 52 -0.69 6.55 4.98
CA GLU A 52 -0.60 6.70 6.44
C GLU A 52 -1.53 7.81 6.96
N ALA A 53 -1.60 8.94 6.25
CA ALA A 53 -2.49 10.04 6.58
C ALA A 53 -3.98 9.67 6.40
N CYS A 54 -4.31 8.91 5.35
CA CYS A 54 -5.68 8.40 5.12
C CYS A 54 -6.11 7.39 6.20
N VAL A 55 -5.24 6.44 6.55
CA VAL A 55 -5.58 5.36 7.50
C VAL A 55 -5.34 5.71 8.97
N GLY A 56 -4.69 6.84 9.26
CA GLY A 56 -4.44 7.34 10.61
C GLY A 56 -3.39 6.53 11.40
N TYR A 57 -2.52 5.80 10.71
CA TYR A 57 -1.46 4.99 11.31
C TYR A 57 -0.17 5.11 10.49
N THR A 58 0.98 5.06 11.16
CA THR A 58 2.31 5.16 10.53
C THR A 58 2.97 3.79 10.52
N PHE A 59 3.44 3.36 9.34
CA PHE A 59 4.16 2.12 9.16
C PHE A 59 5.64 2.34 9.48
N GLN A 60 6.30 1.34 10.09
CA GLN A 60 7.74 1.44 10.28
C GLN A 60 8.42 1.46 8.91
N LYS A 61 9.25 2.48 8.68
CA LYS A 61 10.11 2.61 7.49
C LYS A 61 11.29 1.66 7.61
N VAL A 62 11.02 0.36 7.54
CA VAL A 62 12.05 -0.64 7.32
C VAL A 62 12.51 -0.51 5.86
N GLU A 63 13.74 -0.90 5.54
CA GLU A 63 14.21 -0.96 4.14
C GLU A 63 13.46 -2.07 3.39
N SER A 64 12.22 -1.77 3.01
CA SER A 64 11.31 -2.68 2.33
C SER A 64 10.87 -2.11 1.00
N ASP A 65 10.67 -3.01 0.03
CA ASP A 65 9.85 -2.69 -1.13
C ASP A 65 8.40 -2.86 -0.75
N ILE A 66 7.55 -1.94 -1.22
CA ILE A 66 6.17 -1.84 -0.76
C ILE A 66 5.27 -1.83 -1.97
N SER A 67 4.25 -2.69 -1.95
CA SER A 67 3.17 -2.65 -2.94
C SER A 67 1.83 -2.50 -2.25
N ILE A 68 0.87 -1.90 -2.95
CA ILE A 68 -0.54 -1.90 -2.57
C ILE A 68 -1.31 -2.74 -3.59
N CYS A 69 -2.22 -3.60 -3.12
CA CYS A 69 -3.06 -4.44 -3.98
C CYS A 69 -4.54 -4.16 -3.69
N GLU A 70 -5.36 -4.10 -4.74
CA GLU A 70 -6.81 -4.17 -4.58
C GLU A 70 -7.25 -5.63 -4.52
N VAL A 71 -7.84 -6.01 -3.40
CA VAL A 71 -8.43 -7.34 -3.18
C VAL A 71 -9.92 -7.27 -3.44
N ILE A 72 -10.37 -8.07 -4.41
CA ILE A 72 -11.76 -8.28 -4.77
C ILE A 72 -12.19 -9.58 -4.09
N ASP A 73 -13.05 -9.48 -3.07
CA ASP A 73 -13.74 -10.63 -2.47
C ASP A 73 -14.80 -11.20 -3.41
#